data_AF-A0A3D3RCH6-F1
#
_entry.id   AF-A0A3D3RCH6-F1
#
_cell.length_a   1.000
_cell.length_b   1.000
_cell.length_c   1.000
_cell.angle_alpha   90.00
_cell.angle_beta   90.00
_cell.angle_gamma   90.00
#
_symmetry.space_group_name_H-M   'P 1'
#
loop_
_entity.id
_entity.type
_entity.pdbx_description
1 polymer ?
#
loop_
_entity_poly.entity_id
_entity_poly.type
_entity_poly.pdbx_seq_one_letter_code
_entity_poly.pdbx_strand_id
1 'polypeptide(L)' 'EHILGYVRLYEGNRLIVLANFSDETQVIEGNKLRTAGLGRFFLNVIDDKTYATSEQLVLDPYQILWLNRV' A
#
# COMPACT_ATOMS: atom_id res chain seq x y z
N GLU A 1 4.94 8.72 12.11
CA GLU A 1 5.80 7.52 12.20
C GLU A 1 5.01 6.36 12.80
N HIS A 2 4.03 5.80 12.08
CA HIS A 2 3.19 4.71 12.62
C HIS A 2 2.80 3.66 11.57
N ILE A 3 3.46 3.66 10.42
CA ILE A 3 3.16 2.73 9.33
C ILE A 3 4.19 1.62 9.32
N LEU A 4 3.73 0.38 9.46
CA LEU A 4 4.53 -0.79 9.10
C LEU A 4 4.29 -1.10 7.63
N GLY A 5 5.37 -1.16 6.84
CA GLY A 5 5.31 -1.53 5.43
C GLY A 5 6.37 -2.57 5.10
N TYR A 6 5.97 -3.62 4.36
CA TYR A 6 6.91 -4.63 3.85
C TYR A 6 6.45 -5.20 2.51
N VAL A 7 7.38 -5.83 1.80
CA VAL A 7 7.11 -6.47 0.51
C VAL A 7 7.22 -7.99 0.69
N ARG A 8 6.21 -8.71 0.23
CA ARG A 8 6.20 -10.17 0.10
C ARG A 8 6.47 -10.54 -1.34
N LEU A 9 7.41 -11.45 -1.55
CA LEU A 9 7.76 -12.00 -2.85
C LEU A 9 7.49 -13.51 -2.85
N TYR A 10 6.78 -14.00 -3.85
CA TYR A 10 6.53 -15.43 -4.04
C TYR A 10 6.34 -15.75 -5.52
N GLU A 11 7.17 -16.63 -6.08
CA GLU A 11 7.10 -17.06 -7.49
C GLU A 11 7.00 -15.90 -8.50
N GLY A 12 7.78 -14.84 -8.27
CA GLY A 12 7.77 -13.63 -9.13
C GLY A 12 6.61 -12.67 -8.85
N ASN A 13 5.63 -13.06 -8.04
CA ASN A 13 4.58 -12.17 -7.55
C ASN A 13 5.10 -11.27 -6.44
N ARG A 14 4.57 -10.04 -6.40
CA ARG A 14 4.93 -9.02 -5.42
C ARG A 14 3.66 -8.47 -4.80
N LEU A 15 3.56 -8.59 -3.47
CA LEU A 15 2.50 -7.99 -2.67
C LEU A 15 3.12 -6.98 -1.71
N ILE A 16 2.60 -5.76 -1.69
CA ILE A 16 2.98 -4.77 -0.67
C ILE A 16 1.95 -4.85 0.45
N VAL A 17 2.42 -5.00 1.68
CA VAL A 17 1.57 -4.95 2.87
C VAL A 17 1.86 -3.67 3.62
N LEU A 18 0.81 -2.90 3.91
CA LEU A 18 0.86 -1.67 4.68
C LEU A 18 -0.14 -1.76 5.82
N ALA A 19 0.26 -1.34 7.02
CA ALA A 19 -0.62 -1.27 8.18
C ALA A 19 -0.35 0.02 8.96
N ASN A 20 -1.40 0.75 9.25
CA ASN A 20 -1.39 1.88 10.17
C ASN A 20 -1.52 1.38 11.61
N PHE A 21 -0.53 1.65 12.46
CA PHE A 21 -0.52 1.28 13.88
C PHE A 21 -0.88 2.45 14.80
N SER A 22 -1.64 3.42 14.30
CA SER A 22 -2.15 4.56 15.06
C SER A 22 -3.66 4.74 14.86
N ASP A 23 -4.26 5.49 15.78
CA ASP A 23 -5.62 6.03 15.71
C ASP A 23 -5.72 7.30 14.82
N GLU A 24 -4.60 7.78 14.31
CA GLU A 24 -4.53 8.91 13.39
C GLU A 24 -4.47 8.44 11.93
N THR A 25 -5.05 9.23 11.01
CA THR A 25 -4.86 9.03 9.57
C THR A 25 -3.39 9.17 9.21
N GLN A 26 -2.88 8.25 8.40
CA GLN A 26 -1.50 8.27 7.92
C GLN A 26 -1.46 8.45 6.40
N VAL A 27 -0.41 9.13 5.91
CA VAL A 27 -0.25 9.42 4.48
C VAL A 27 1.08 8.88 3.98
N ILE A 28 1.04 8.20 2.84
CA ILE A 28 2.22 7.73 2.12
C ILE A 28 2.26 8.40 0.75
N GLU A 29 3.39 9.01 0.44
CA GLU A 29 3.66 9.53 -0.89
C GLU A 29 3.62 8.41 -1.94
N GLY A 30 2.83 8.59 -3.01
CA GLY A 30 2.66 7.58 -4.06
C GLY A 30 3.96 7.16 -4.74
N ASN A 31 4.98 8.03 -4.73
CA ASN A 31 6.32 7.71 -5.24
C ASN A 31 7.02 6.59 -4.43
N LYS A 32 6.81 6.50 -3.11
CA LYS A 32 7.35 5.43 -2.26
C LYS A 32 6.70 4.10 -2.63
N LEU A 33 5.38 4.12 -2.84
CA LEU A 33 4.63 2.94 -3.28
C LEU A 33 5.08 2.47 -4.67
N ARG A 34 5.25 3.40 -5.62
CA ARG A 34 5.76 3.10 -6.96
C ARG A 34 7.15 2.45 -6.92
N THR A 35 8.06 2.97 -6.09
CA THR A 35 9.42 2.43 -5.95
C THR A 35 9.40 1.04 -5.31
N ALA A 36 8.60 0.83 -4.26
CA ALA A 36 8.50 -0.47 -3.58
C ALA A 36 7.80 -1.54 -4.44
N GLY A 37 6.81 -1.14 -5.23
CA GLY A 37 5.94 -2.04 -5.98
C GLY A 37 6.25 -2.21 -7.46
N LEU A 38 7.01 -1.29 -8.06
CA LEU A 38 7.27 -1.22 -9.50
C LEU A 38 5.97 -1.23 -10.32
N GLY A 39 5.03 -0.38 -9.95
CA GLY A 39 3.69 -0.31 -10.53
C GLY A 39 3.10 1.10 -10.45
N ARG A 40 2.12 1.38 -11.33
CA ARG A 40 1.39 2.66 -11.33
C ARG A 40 0.07 2.57 -10.56
N PHE A 41 -0.57 1.41 -10.60
CA PHE A 41 -1.83 1.10 -9.95
C PHE A 41 -1.69 -0.14 -9.08
N PHE A 42 -2.38 -0.14 -7.96
CA PHE A 42 -2.39 -1.23 -7.01
C PHE A 42 -3.80 -1.53 -6.54
N LEU A 43 -4.21 -2.78 -6.65
CA LEU A 43 -5.45 -3.29 -6.12
C LEU A 43 -5.24 -3.71 -4.66
N ASN A 44 -6.06 -3.21 -3.74
CA ASN A 44 -6.19 -3.78 -2.42
C ASN A 44 -7.02 -5.05 -2.51
N VAL A 45 -6.40 -6.21 -2.29
CA VAL A 45 -7.07 -7.52 -2.43
C VAL A 45 -8.03 -7.85 -1.28
N ILE A 46 -8.14 -6.96 -0.28
CA ILE A 46 -9.07 -7.11 0.85
C ILE A 46 -10.46 -6.58 0.50
N ASP A 47 -10.55 -5.45 -0.19
CA ASP A 47 -11.80 -4.71 -0.46
C ASP A 47 -11.99 -4.33 -1.94
N ASP A 48 -11.12 -4.83 -2.82
CA ASP A 48 -11.08 -4.58 -4.27
C ASP A 48 -10.95 -3.09 -4.67
N LYS A 49 -10.46 -2.23 -3.76
CA LYS A 49 -10.20 -0.83 -4.07
C LYS A 49 -8.86 -0.64 -4.77
N THR A 50 -8.84 0.13 -5.86
CA THR A 50 -7.60 0.45 -6.59
C THR A 50 -7.05 1.81 -6.18
N TYR A 51 -5.72 1.87 -6.04
CA TYR A 51 -4.96 3.05 -5.66
C TYR A 51 -3.94 3.41 -6.75
N ALA A 52 -3.90 4.69 -7.13
CA ALA A 52 -2.94 5.22 -8.10
C ALA A 52 -1.73 5.84 -7.42
N THR A 53 -0.52 5.54 -7.91
CA THR A 53 0.74 6.13 -7.39
C THR A 53 1.00 7.57 -7.84
N SER A 54 0.12 8.14 -8.65
CA SER A 54 0.09 9.57 -8.97
C SER A 54 -0.45 10.40 -7.80
N GLU A 55 -1.15 9.77 -6.85
CA GLU A 55 -1.77 10.40 -5.70
C GLU A 55 -1.09 9.95 -4.41
N GLN A 56 -1.40 10.65 -3.32
CA GLN A 56 -1.05 10.20 -1.98
C GLN A 56 -1.95 9.05 -1.56
N LEU A 57 -1.35 8.01 -0.97
CA LEU A 57 -2.09 6.93 -0.36
C LEU A 57 -2.43 7.32 1.07
N VAL A 58 -3.72 7.48 1.34
CA VAL A 58 -4.25 7.76 2.68
C VAL A 58 -4.67 6.44 3.33
N LEU A 59 -4.17 6.19 4.54
CA LEU A 59 -4.53 5.08 5.41
C LEU A 59 -5.38 5.62 6.56
N ASP A 60 -6.60 5.09 6.67
CA ASP A 60 -7.46 5.36 7.81
C ASP A 60 -6.86 4.78 9.12
N PRO A 61 -7.33 5.23 10.29
CA PRO A 61 -6.94 4.65 11.58
C PRO A 61 -7.03 3.13 11.58
N TYR A 62 -5.93 2.47 11.96
CA TYR A 62 -5.80 1.00 11.99
C TYR A 62 -6.04 0.25 10.67
N GLN A 63 -6.08 0.95 9.53
CA GLN A 63 -6.29 0.32 8.23
C GLN A 63 -5.09 -0.55 7.81
N ILE A 64 -5.39 -1.71 7.23
CA ILE A 64 -4.44 -2.60 6.56
C ILE A 64 -4.77 -2.67 5.07
N LEU A 65 -3.74 -2.60 4.23
CA LEU A 65 -3.85 -2.74 2.78
C LEU A 65 -2.91 -3.83 2.27
N TRP A 66 -3.42 -4.69 1.40
CA TRP A 66 -2.65 -5.71 0.70
C TRP A 66 -2.68 -5.39 -0.80
N LEU A 67 -1.63 -4.74 -1.25
CA LEU A 67 -1.58 -4.08 -2.54
C LEU A 67 -0.89 -4.98 -3.58
N ASN A 68 -1.68 -5.48 -4.52
CA ASN A 68 -1.23 -6.22 -5.69
C ASN A 68 -1.15 -5.28 -6.90
N ARG A 69 -0.10 -5.38 -7.71
CA ARG A 69 0.05 -4.54 -8.90
C ARG A 69 -0.94 -4.95 -9.99
N VAL A 70 -1.61 -3.97 -10.60
CA VAL A 70 -2.50 -4.13 -11.76
C VAL A 70 -2.14 -3.19 -12.91
#